data_AF-A0A7S0N405-F1
#
_entry.id   AF-A0A7S0N405-F1
#
_cell.length_a   1.000
_cell.length_b   1.000
_cell.length_c   1.000
_cell.angle_alpha   90.00
_cell.angle_beta   90.00
_cell.angle_gamma   90.00
#
_symmetry.space_group_name_H-M   'P 1'
#
loop_
_entity.id
_entity.type
_entity.pdbx_description
1 polymer ?
#
loop_
_entity_poly.entity_id
_entity_poly.type
_entity_poly.pdbx_seq_one_letter_code
_entity_poly.pdbx_strand_id
1 'polypeptide(L)'
;EPAPPGRAATHDRQGGPAGAKAERDERVGVALREVFGLAQFRPMQREIVDATLDGQDAFVLLPTGAGKSLCYQLPAVVREGVTLVVSPLLSLMHDQVEHLKRVGVCADMVSAASPPTHALQALDNACSRGGGALLYVTPERLGRRPGFV
;
A
#
# COMPACT_ATOMS: atom_id res chain seq x y z
N GLU A 1 -60.06 -14.21 -2.49
CA GLU A 1 -58.63 -14.31 -2.79
C GLU A 1 -57.86 -13.59 -1.68
N PRO A 2 -57.04 -14.26 -0.85
CA PRO A 2 -56.22 -13.56 0.13
C PRO A 2 -54.84 -13.24 -0.48
N ALA A 3 -54.39 -12.00 -0.32
CA ALA A 3 -53.07 -11.52 -0.71
C ALA A 3 -51.95 -12.26 0.06
N PRO A 4 -50.74 -12.44 -0.52
CA PRO A 4 -49.65 -13.10 0.16
C PRO A 4 -48.99 -12.20 1.23
N PRO A 5 -48.41 -12.79 2.29
CA PRO A 5 -47.79 -12.04 3.38
C PRO A 5 -46.43 -11.46 2.99
N GLY A 6 -46.10 -10.36 3.67
CA GLY A 6 -45.00 -9.45 3.40
C GLY A 6 -43.62 -10.09 3.24
N ARG A 7 -42.90 -9.64 2.21
CA ARG A 7 -41.45 -9.77 2.14
C ARG A 7 -40.83 -8.92 3.25
N ALA A 8 -40.27 -9.61 4.22
CA ALA A 8 -39.44 -9.02 5.27
C ALA A 8 -38.27 -8.23 4.67
N ALA A 9 -38.00 -7.11 5.32
CA ALA A 9 -36.96 -6.13 5.05
C ALA A 9 -35.66 -6.73 4.49
N THR A 10 -35.31 -6.33 3.27
CA THR A 10 -33.93 -6.34 2.81
C THR A 10 -33.11 -5.46 3.75
N HIS A 11 -32.15 -6.06 4.44
CA HIS A 11 -31.12 -5.38 5.21
C HIS A 11 -30.42 -4.36 4.32
N ASP A 12 -30.79 -3.10 4.49
CA ASP A 12 -30.08 -1.97 3.92
C ASP A 12 -28.81 -1.78 4.77
N ARG A 13 -27.70 -2.41 4.37
CA ARG A 13 -26.39 -2.14 4.97
C ARG A 13 -25.92 -0.77 4.49
N GLN A 14 -26.49 0.28 5.07
CA GLN A 14 -26.00 1.63 4.91
C GLN A 14 -24.71 1.76 5.72
N GLY A 15 -23.57 1.49 5.05
CA GLY A 15 -22.25 1.80 5.56
C GLY A 15 -22.05 3.31 5.55
N GLY A 16 -22.45 3.99 6.63
CA GLY A 16 -22.12 5.40 6.82
C GLY A 16 -20.60 5.63 6.92
N PRO A 17 -20.11 6.88 6.85
CA PRO A 17 -18.69 7.22 6.92
C PRO A 17 -17.96 6.65 8.16
N ALA A 18 -18.68 6.45 9.26
CA ALA A 18 -18.17 5.78 10.46
C ALA A 18 -17.86 4.29 10.24
N GLY A 19 -18.65 3.60 9.42
CA GLY A 19 -18.45 2.19 9.09
C GLY A 19 -17.22 1.96 8.20
N ALA A 20 -17.03 2.84 7.20
CA ALA A 20 -15.86 2.78 6.33
C ALA A 20 -14.54 3.01 7.09
N LYS A 21 -14.55 3.93 8.07
CA LYS A 21 -13.39 4.18 8.93
C LYS A 21 -13.06 2.98 9.83
N ALA A 22 -14.08 2.35 10.44
CA ALA A 22 -13.88 1.18 11.29
C ALA A 22 -13.27 0.00 10.50
N GLU A 23 -13.79 -0.26 9.30
CA GLU A 23 -13.28 -1.31 8.41
C GLU A 23 -11.84 -1.02 7.94
N ARG A 24 -11.51 0.25 7.68
CA ARG A 24 -10.13 0.66 7.37
C ARG A 24 -9.20 0.40 8.55
N ASP A 25 -9.59 0.84 9.75
CA ASP A 25 -8.77 0.69 10.96
C ASP A 25 -8.54 -0.80 11.30
N GLU A 26 -9.53 -1.65 11.05
CA GLU A 26 -9.37 -3.10 11.17
C GLU A 26 -8.34 -3.64 10.17
N ARG A 27 -8.44 -3.28 8.89
CA ARG A 27 -7.45 -3.67 7.86
C ARG A 27 -6.04 -3.19 8.19
N VAL A 28 -5.90 -1.97 8.71
CA VAL A 28 -4.61 -1.45 9.19
C VAL A 28 -4.06 -2.29 10.32
N GLY A 29 -4.89 -2.63 11.31
CA GLY A 29 -4.48 -3.48 12.44
C GLY A 29 -4.09 -4.90 12.00
N VAL A 30 -4.84 -5.50 11.07
CA VAL A 30 -4.53 -6.81 10.50
C VAL A 30 -3.22 -6.76 9.72
N ALA A 31 -3.02 -5.79 8.83
CA ALA A 31 -1.78 -5.66 8.07
C ALA A 31 -0.57 -5.48 9.00
N LEU A 32 -0.68 -4.63 10.03
CA LEU A 32 0.39 -4.39 11.00
C LEU A 32 0.86 -5.68 11.68
N ARG A 33 -0.10 -6.54 12.09
CA ARG A 33 0.19 -7.78 12.81
C ARG A 33 0.57 -8.93 11.89
N GLU A 34 -0.28 -9.22 10.90
CA GLU A 34 -0.16 -10.43 10.08
C GLU A 34 0.89 -10.30 8.98
N VAL A 35 1.08 -9.09 8.42
CA VAL A 35 2.07 -8.85 7.36
C VAL A 35 3.38 -8.37 7.95
N PHE A 36 3.35 -7.34 8.81
CA PHE A 36 4.58 -6.74 9.34
C PHE A 36 5.05 -7.34 10.67
N GLY A 37 4.27 -8.21 11.32
CA GLY A 37 4.67 -8.86 12.57
C GLY A 37 4.80 -7.89 13.75
N LEU A 38 4.16 -6.73 13.70
CA LEU A 38 4.29 -5.67 14.71
C LEU A 38 3.05 -5.65 15.61
N ALA A 39 3.28 -5.62 16.92
CA ALA A 39 2.19 -5.56 17.90
C ALA A 39 1.53 -4.17 17.99
N GLN A 40 2.32 -3.11 17.83
CA GLN A 40 1.87 -1.73 17.97
C GLN A 40 2.70 -0.78 17.11
N PHE A 41 2.08 0.36 16.76
CA PHE A 41 2.79 1.47 16.14
C PHE A 41 3.80 2.08 17.12
N ARG A 42 4.92 2.54 16.58
CA ARG A 42 5.81 3.47 17.26
C ARG A 42 5.21 4.89 17.22
N PRO A 43 5.71 5.83 18.03
CA PRO A 43 5.22 7.21 18.01
C PRO A 43 5.14 7.79 16.60
N MET A 44 4.09 8.56 16.33
CA MET A 44 3.78 9.24 15.06
C MET A 44 3.45 8.33 13.87
N GLN A 45 3.82 7.05 13.86
CA GLN A 45 3.58 6.18 12.69
C GLN A 45 2.10 6.07 12.35
N ARG A 46 1.22 5.90 13.36
CA ARG A 46 -0.23 5.78 13.15
C ARG A 46 -0.80 7.02 12.47
N GLU A 47 -0.41 8.19 12.94
CA GLU A 47 -0.86 9.48 12.40
C GLU A 47 -0.44 9.65 10.93
N ILE A 48 0.80 9.29 10.60
CA ILE A 48 1.32 9.37 9.22
C ILE A 48 0.58 8.37 8.32
N VAL A 49 0.36 7.15 8.79
CA VAL A 49 -0.39 6.11 8.06
C VAL A 49 -1.82 6.58 7.79
N ASP A 50 -2.51 7.13 8.80
CA ASP A 50 -3.88 7.62 8.65
C ASP A 50 -3.93 8.77 7.64
N ALA A 51 -3.05 9.77 7.75
CA ALA A 51 -2.95 10.88 6.81
C ALA A 51 -2.72 10.39 5.36
N THR A 52 -1.83 9.40 5.18
CA THR A 52 -1.55 8.80 3.87
C THR A 52 -2.77 8.05 3.31
N LEU A 53 -3.50 7.32 4.16
CA LEU A 53 -4.72 6.62 3.76
C LEU A 53 -5.88 7.58 3.47
N ASP A 54 -5.92 8.73 4.13
CA ASP A 54 -6.84 9.83 3.87
C ASP A 54 -6.48 10.62 2.59
N GLY A 55 -5.39 10.26 1.92
CA GLY A 55 -4.95 10.89 0.66
C GLY A 55 -4.32 12.27 0.85
N GLN A 56 -3.82 12.56 2.05
CA GLN A 56 -3.12 13.81 2.35
C GLN A 56 -1.64 13.72 1.99
N ASP A 57 -1.08 14.84 1.52
CA ASP A 57 0.36 14.97 1.37
C ASP A 57 1.03 15.11 2.73
N ALA A 58 2.10 14.35 2.95
CA ALA A 58 2.80 14.32 4.23
C ALA A 58 4.31 14.54 4.05
N PHE A 59 4.86 15.49 4.80
CA PHE A 59 6.31 15.64 5.00
C PHE A 59 6.70 15.04 6.35
N VAL A 60 7.48 13.96 6.32
CA VAL A 60 7.77 13.13 7.51
C VAL A 60 9.23 13.30 7.93
N LEU A 61 9.45 13.88 9.11
CA LEU A 61 10.77 13.99 9.73
C LEU A 61 10.88 13.01 10.90
N LEU A 62 11.52 11.86 10.65
CA LEU A 62 11.75 10.83 11.67
C LEU A 62 13.24 10.45 11.72
N PRO A 63 13.81 10.09 12.88
CA PRO A 63 15.20 9.65 12.97
C PRO A 63 15.41 8.28 12.32
N THR A 64 16.65 7.96 11.94
CA THR A 64 17.00 6.62 11.40
C THR A 64 16.61 5.54 12.39
N GLY A 65 16.10 4.42 11.87
CA GLY A 65 15.61 3.33 12.71
C GLY A 65 14.21 3.56 13.29
N ALA A 66 13.59 4.74 13.17
CA ALA A 66 12.23 4.99 13.65
C ALA A 66 11.13 4.19 12.92
N GLY A 67 11.45 3.51 11.82
CA GLY A 67 10.50 2.72 11.04
C GLY A 67 9.69 3.57 10.06
N LYS A 68 10.34 4.53 9.39
CA LYS A 68 9.68 5.39 8.38
C LYS A 68 9.10 4.58 7.22
N SER A 69 9.75 3.48 6.84
CA SER A 69 9.29 2.63 5.74
C SER A 69 7.88 2.10 5.94
N LEU A 70 7.54 1.70 7.18
CA LEU A 70 6.20 1.24 7.52
C LEU A 70 5.11 2.27 7.18
N CYS A 71 5.44 3.57 7.27
CA CYS A 71 4.48 4.66 7.10
C CYS A 71 3.96 4.78 5.66
N TYR A 72 4.70 4.28 4.66
CA TYR A 72 4.21 4.17 3.27
C TYR A 72 3.94 2.72 2.85
N GLN A 73 4.63 1.74 3.45
CA GLN A 73 4.44 0.32 3.12
C GLN A 73 3.10 -0.21 3.61
N LEU A 74 2.69 0.14 4.83
CA LEU A 74 1.41 -0.33 5.36
C LEU A 74 0.23 0.23 4.56
N PRO A 75 0.16 1.55 4.27
CA PRO A 75 -0.87 2.08 3.38
C PRO A 75 -0.88 1.41 2.00
N ALA A 76 0.29 1.11 1.44
CA ALA A 76 0.41 0.42 0.16
C ALA A 76 -0.17 -1.00 0.16
N VAL A 77 -0.15 -1.68 1.31
CA VAL A 77 -0.75 -3.03 1.48
C VAL A 77 -2.26 -2.93 1.70
N VAL A 78 -2.71 -1.90 2.42
CA VAL A 78 -4.13 -1.71 2.76
C VAL A 78 -4.93 -1.18 1.57
N ARG A 79 -4.33 -0.37 0.70
CA ARG A 79 -4.96 0.17 -0.51
C ARG A 79 -4.74 -0.77 -1.70
N GLU A 80 -5.73 -0.85 -2.56
CA GLU A 80 -5.56 -1.50 -3.86
C GLU A 80 -4.71 -0.63 -4.80
N GLY A 81 -3.98 -1.30 -5.70
CA GLY A 81 -3.17 -0.64 -6.73
C GLY A 81 -1.68 -0.62 -6.41
N VAL A 82 -0.95 0.25 -7.10
CA VAL A 82 0.52 0.30 -7.05
C VAL A 82 0.97 1.57 -6.33
N THR A 83 1.72 1.41 -5.25
CA THR A 83 2.47 2.50 -4.61
C THR A 83 3.86 2.59 -5.24
N LEU A 84 4.15 3.73 -5.84
CA LEU A 84 5.46 4.03 -6.39
C LEU A 84 6.38 4.61 -5.31
N VAL A 85 7.55 4.01 -5.10
CA VAL A 85 8.54 4.47 -4.12
C VAL A 85 9.80 4.90 -4.84
N VAL A 86 10.15 6.18 -4.76
CA VAL A 86 11.37 6.71 -5.39
C VAL A 86 12.52 6.68 -4.39
N SER A 87 13.61 6.00 -4.71
CA SER A 87 14.78 5.89 -3.83
C SER A 87 16.09 6.03 -4.61
N PRO A 88 17.06 6.81 -4.12
CA PRO A 88 18.34 7.00 -4.81
C PRO A 88 19.31 5.83 -4.65
N LEU A 89 19.12 4.96 -3.64
CA LEU A 89 20.09 3.90 -3.30
C LEU A 89 19.57 2.52 -3.70
N LEU A 90 20.22 1.88 -4.67
CA LEU A 90 19.88 0.55 -5.16
C LEU A 90 19.96 -0.52 -4.06
N SER A 91 20.98 -0.48 -3.20
CA SER A 91 21.12 -1.41 -2.08
C SER A 91 19.93 -1.32 -1.13
N LEU A 92 19.50 -0.09 -0.79
CA LEU A 92 18.34 0.12 0.06
C LEU A 92 17.06 -0.40 -0.61
N MET A 93 16.87 -0.14 -1.90
CA MET A 93 15.73 -0.66 -2.65
C MET A 93 15.68 -2.19 -2.61
N HIS A 94 16.83 -2.84 -2.84
CA HIS A 94 16.94 -4.29 -2.80
C HIS A 94 16.53 -4.83 -1.42
N ASP A 95 17.08 -4.29 -0.34
CA ASP A 95 16.77 -4.71 1.03
C ASP A 95 15.26 -4.57 1.35
N GLN A 96 14.64 -3.46 0.92
CA GLN A 96 13.21 -3.24 1.13
C GLN A 96 12.35 -4.22 0.32
N VAL A 97 12.65 -4.41 -0.97
CA VAL A 97 11.89 -5.33 -1.84
C VAL A 97 12.02 -6.77 -1.36
N GLU A 98 13.22 -7.19 -0.96
CA GLU A 98 13.44 -8.54 -0.44
C GLU A 98 12.67 -8.77 0.86
N HIS A 99 12.69 -7.79 1.78
CA HIS A 99 11.90 -7.85 3.00
C HIS A 99 10.39 -7.97 2.70
N LEU A 100 9.86 -7.14 1.79
CA LEU A 100 8.45 -7.17 1.40
C LEU A 100 8.06 -8.51 0.78
N LYS A 101 8.88 -9.06 -0.12
CA LYS A 101 8.65 -10.39 -0.71
C LYS A 101 8.64 -11.48 0.36
N ARG A 102 9.53 -11.42 1.36
CA ARG A 102 9.58 -12.37 2.49
C ARG A 102 8.31 -12.37 3.33
N VAL A 103 7.65 -11.22 3.47
CA VAL A 103 6.37 -11.10 4.18
C VAL A 103 5.15 -11.25 3.25
N GLY A 104 5.34 -11.74 2.03
CA GLY A 104 4.26 -12.03 1.09
C GLY A 104 3.67 -10.82 0.36
N VAL A 105 4.27 -9.63 0.48
CA VAL A 105 3.83 -8.42 -0.21
C VAL A 105 4.37 -8.41 -1.64
N CYS A 106 3.51 -8.04 -2.60
CA CYS A 106 3.93 -7.83 -3.98
C CYS A 106 4.82 -6.58 -4.07
N ALA A 107 6.10 -6.77 -4.32
CA ALA A 107 7.04 -5.68 -4.48
C ALA A 107 8.07 -5.97 -5.58
N ASP A 108 8.49 -4.93 -6.30
CA ASP A 108 9.56 -5.03 -7.29
C ASP A 108 10.36 -3.74 -7.38
N MET A 109 11.48 -3.76 -8.10
CA MET A 109 12.30 -2.58 -8.37
C MET A 109 12.65 -2.40 -9.85
N VAL A 110 12.65 -1.15 -10.31
CA VAL A 110 13.05 -0.77 -11.66
C VAL A 110 14.10 0.33 -11.58
N SER A 111 15.29 0.06 -12.10
CA SER A 111 16.39 1.01 -12.16
C SER A 111 16.70 1.43 -13.60
N ALA A 112 17.66 2.34 -13.76
CA ALA A 112 18.22 2.67 -15.07
C ALA A 112 18.83 1.46 -15.78
N ALA A 113 19.34 0.46 -15.04
CA ALA A 113 19.90 -0.77 -15.58
C ALA A 113 18.83 -1.81 -15.97
N SER A 114 17.58 -1.64 -15.51
CA SER A 114 16.50 -2.57 -15.83
C SER A 114 16.09 -2.46 -17.30
N PRO A 115 15.94 -3.61 -18.01
CA PRO A 115 15.41 -3.64 -19.37
C PRO A 115 14.06 -2.92 -19.48
N PRO A 116 13.70 -2.37 -20.66
CA PRO A 116 12.39 -1.75 -20.86
C PRO A 116 11.21 -2.66 -20.51
N THR A 117 11.31 -3.94 -20.83
CA THR A 117 10.29 -4.97 -20.58
C THR A 117 10.07 -5.25 -19.10
N HIS A 118 11.10 -5.08 -18.26
CA HIS A 118 11.01 -5.37 -16.83
C HIS A 118 9.98 -4.47 -16.12
N ALA A 119 9.87 -3.20 -16.53
CA ALA A 119 8.92 -2.27 -15.93
C ALA A 119 7.46 -2.69 -16.20
N LEU A 120 7.18 -3.14 -17.43
CA LEU A 120 5.85 -3.64 -17.80
C LEU A 120 5.54 -4.94 -17.04
N GLN A 121 6.49 -5.87 -16.99
CA GLN A 121 6.33 -7.12 -16.24
C GLN A 121 6.09 -6.87 -14.74
N ALA A 122 6.80 -5.92 -14.13
CA ALA A 122 6.61 -5.56 -12.73
C ALA A 122 5.20 -4.99 -12.48
N LEU A 123 4.70 -4.14 -13.38
CA LEU A 123 3.34 -3.61 -13.31
C LEU A 123 2.28 -4.69 -13.55
N ASP A 124 2.46 -5.55 -14.56
CA ASP A 124 1.55 -6.65 -14.85
C ASP A 124 1.45 -7.60 -13.65
N ASN A 125 2.59 -7.93 -13.02
CA ASN A 125 2.64 -8.75 -11.82
C ASN A 125 1.91 -8.10 -10.64
N ALA A 126 2.06 -6.78 -10.48
CA ALA A 126 1.39 -6.00 -9.44
C ALA A 126 -0.13 -5.97 -9.65
N CYS A 127 -0.59 -5.78 -10.89
CA CYS A 127 -2.01 -5.76 -11.22
C CYS A 127 -2.67 -7.14 -11.17
N SER A 128 -1.94 -8.21 -11.52
CA SER A 128 -2.50 -9.56 -11.64
C SER A 128 -2.79 -10.26 -10.31
N ARG A 129 -2.10 -9.87 -9.23
CA ARG A 129 -2.24 -10.52 -7.92
C ARG A 129 -3.48 -10.07 -7.15
N GLY A 130 -4.07 -8.93 -7.52
CA GLY A 130 -5.08 -8.24 -6.70
C GLY A 130 -4.47 -7.68 -5.41
N GLY A 131 -5.06 -6.59 -4.89
CA GLY A 131 -4.56 -5.92 -3.69
C GLY A 131 -3.43 -4.92 -3.95
N GLY A 132 -2.68 -4.63 -2.90
CA GLY A 132 -1.65 -3.57 -2.88
C GLY A 132 -0.26 -4.05 -3.26
N ALA A 133 0.46 -3.26 -4.05
CA ALA A 133 1.82 -3.54 -4.50
C ALA A 133 2.75 -2.34 -4.36
N LEU A 134 4.06 -2.60 -4.23
CA LEU A 134 5.10 -1.57 -4.15
C LEU A 134 6.09 -1.67 -5.31
N LEU A 135 6.27 -0.58 -6.04
CA LEU A 135 7.25 -0.48 -7.12
C LEU A 135 8.33 0.54 -6.74
N TYR A 136 9.54 0.06 -6.46
CA TYR A 136 10.67 0.92 -6.18
C TYR A 136 11.33 1.38 -7.47
N VAL A 137 11.58 2.67 -7.62
CA VAL A 137 12.23 3.24 -8.81
C VAL A 137 13.37 4.17 -8.46
N THR A 138 14.42 4.18 -9.30
CA THR A 138 15.47 5.20 -9.17
C THR A 138 15.01 6.52 -9.78
N PRO A 139 15.44 7.68 -9.25
CA PRO A 139 15.02 8.99 -9.77
C PRO A 139 15.31 9.17 -11.27
N GLU A 140 16.43 8.63 -11.77
CA GLU A 140 16.84 8.75 -13.17
C GLU A 140 15.88 8.01 -14.12
N ARG A 141 15.18 6.98 -13.63
CA ARG A 141 14.20 6.25 -14.42
C ARG A 141 12.96 7.09 -14.71
N LEU A 142 12.57 7.95 -13.77
CA LEU A 142 11.46 8.90 -13.94
C LEU A 142 11.82 10.01 -14.92
N GLY A 143 13.03 10.57 -14.81
CA GLY A 143 13.43 11.72 -15.62
C GLY A 143 13.77 11.40 -17.08
N ARG A 144 14.04 10.13 -17.43
CA ARG A 144 14.58 9.74 -18.75
C ARG A 144 13.56 9.30 -19.81
N ARG A 145 12.25 9.26 -19.52
CA ARG A 145 11.25 8.76 -20.49
C ARG A 145 10.04 9.69 -20.65
N PRO A 146 9.73 10.13 -21.88
CA PRO A 146 8.36 10.49 -22.24
C PRO A 146 7.51 9.20 -22.14
N GLY A 147 6.45 9.20 -21.32
CA GLY A 147 5.53 8.06 -21.16
C GLY A 147 5.65 7.27 -19.85
N PHE A 148 6.33 7.78 -18.82
CA PHE A 148 6.10 7.33 -17.43
C PHE A 148 4.95 8.11 -16.74
N VAL A 149 4.28 8.99 -17.49
CA VAL A 149 3.01 9.65 -17.19
C VAL A 149 2.16 9.60 -18.45
#